data_AF-A0A5C8S992-F1
#
_entry.id   AF-A0A5C8S992-F1
#
_cell.length_a   1.000
_cell.length_b   1.000
_cell.length_c   1.000
_cell.angle_alpha   90.00
_cell.angle_beta   90.00
_cell.angle_gamma   90.00
#
_symmetry.space_group_name_H-M   'P 1'
#
loop_
_entity.id
_entity.type
_entity.pdbx_description
1 polymer ?
#
loop_
_entity_poly.entity_id
_entity_poly.type
_entity_poly.pdbx_seq_one_letter_code
_entity_poly.pdbx_strand_id
1 'polypeptide(L)'
;MALSDLPRRARGAFSLSPPSWATPWRAKPAADAGRRGPRIAVLGNCQARGVAQAMRLLAPDSPVRFLPMGTLGRDHGHIDGLVSTLASSDHVFSQLFPAGLLPGGDITVLRRRDPRTRMFPTIVFSAFHPDMVYAGRVEDLAALKLARSPLGQYHSAIALCAHRLGLTAAQTERLFREDVFRRLGYLDQWEPAVRELVGGGAMVGFGLEREMSRWGRRGAFMHVINHPKVFVIADIARRLLVESGFTPEPVEIEDYLGDELARDVVWPVYPPIAEVYGLTGSYLFKTKPRGDAFPDLYDLPGFLAASFALYDAAEPGDLACARVEAWIAAPEIVAMFRAA
;
A
#
# COMPACT_ATOMS: atom_id res chain seq x y z
N MET A 1 -1.12 -14.45 12.77
CA MET A 1 0.22 -13.90 12.51
C MET A 1 0.04 -12.44 12.09
N ALA A 2 0.30 -11.50 13.00
CA ALA A 2 0.21 -10.07 12.71
C ALA A 2 1.31 -9.72 11.69
N LEU A 3 1.16 -8.63 10.92
CA LEU A 3 2.22 -8.13 10.03
C LEU A 3 3.56 -7.94 10.79
N SER A 4 3.51 -7.87 12.13
CA SER A 4 4.66 -7.88 13.02
C SER A 4 5.52 -9.15 12.97
N ASP A 5 4.94 -10.29 12.63
CA ASP A 5 5.57 -11.61 12.67
C ASP A 5 6.27 -11.97 11.35
N LEU A 6 6.11 -11.11 10.33
CA LEU A 6 6.95 -11.15 9.14
C LEU A 6 8.35 -10.64 9.50
N PRO A 7 9.43 -11.31 9.04
CA PRO A 7 10.80 -10.85 9.27
C PRO A 7 10.94 -9.36 8.89
N ARG A 8 11.71 -8.57 9.65
CA ARG A 8 11.91 -7.11 9.44
C ARG A 8 12.20 -6.71 7.98
N ARG A 9 12.77 -7.62 7.18
CA ARG A 9 13.02 -7.42 5.74
C ARG A 9 11.80 -7.62 4.84
N ALA A 10 10.86 -8.51 5.19
CA ALA A 10 9.59 -8.68 4.49
C ALA A 10 8.68 -7.44 4.62
N ARG A 11 8.87 -6.61 5.66
CA ARG A 11 8.24 -5.28 5.72
C ARG A 11 8.66 -4.33 4.58
N GLY A 12 9.84 -4.55 3.99
CA GLY A 12 10.32 -3.84 2.80
C GLY A 12 9.66 -4.29 1.49
N ALA A 13 9.00 -5.45 1.44
CA ALA A 13 8.20 -5.84 0.28
C ALA A 13 6.94 -4.99 0.13
N PHE A 14 6.41 -4.45 1.24
CA PHE A 14 5.24 -3.55 1.24
C PHE A 14 5.55 -2.16 0.64
N SER A 15 6.82 -1.83 0.39
CA SER A 15 7.22 -0.63 -0.36
C SER A 15 7.32 -0.85 -1.88
N LEU A 16 7.16 -2.09 -2.36
CA LEU A 16 7.24 -2.43 -3.77
C LEU A 16 5.83 -2.60 -4.37
N SER A 17 5.15 -1.48 -4.61
CA SER A 17 3.99 -1.49 -5.50
C SER A 17 4.45 -1.88 -6.92
N PRO A 18 3.69 -2.70 -7.66
CA PRO A 18 4.00 -2.97 -9.06
C PRO A 18 4.07 -1.64 -9.84
N PRO A 19 4.94 -1.53 -10.86
CA PRO A 19 5.05 -0.31 -11.64
C PRO A 19 3.68 0.02 -12.26
N SER A 20 3.03 1.06 -11.76
CA SER A 20 1.87 1.64 -12.41
C SER A 20 2.32 2.19 -13.76
N TRP A 21 1.91 1.51 -14.82
CA TRP A 21 2.12 1.90 -16.21
C TRP A 21 1.17 3.01 -16.66
N ALA A 22 0.32 3.54 -15.75
CA ALA A 22 -0.39 4.77 -15.99
C ALA A 22 0.62 5.76 -16.55
N THR A 23 0.42 6.19 -17.80
CA THR A 23 1.24 7.20 -18.45
C THR A 23 1.41 8.28 -17.41
N PRO A 24 2.63 8.47 -16.86
CA PRO A 24 2.78 9.49 -15.85
C PRO A 24 2.24 10.75 -16.50
N TRP A 25 1.56 11.59 -15.76
CA TRP A 25 1.84 13.01 -15.94
C TRP A 25 3.35 13.14 -15.73
N ARG A 26 4.14 12.81 -16.77
CA ARG A 26 5.53 13.20 -16.89
C ARG A 26 5.36 14.70 -16.75
N ALA A 27 5.91 15.24 -15.67
CA ALA A 27 6.20 16.65 -15.67
C ALA A 27 7.07 16.83 -16.90
N LYS A 28 6.45 17.23 -18.02
CA LYS A 28 7.20 17.79 -19.13
C LYS A 28 8.04 18.88 -18.46
N PRO A 29 9.31 19.06 -18.81
CA PRO A 29 10.13 20.16 -18.27
C PRO A 29 9.42 21.53 -18.29
N ALA A 30 8.43 21.69 -19.17
CA ALA A 30 7.51 22.83 -19.23
C ALA A 30 6.58 23.02 -18.00
N ALA A 31 6.20 21.97 -17.26
CA ALA A 31 5.25 22.07 -16.13
C ALA A 31 5.82 22.76 -14.88
N ASP A 32 7.15 22.81 -14.76
CA ASP A 32 7.85 23.56 -13.71
C ASP A 32 8.46 24.87 -14.24
N ALA A 33 8.25 25.19 -15.53
CA ALA A 33 8.76 26.42 -16.12
C ALA A 33 8.05 27.63 -15.49
N GLY A 34 8.81 28.42 -14.72
CA GLY A 34 8.31 29.62 -14.03
C GLY A 34 8.17 29.47 -12.51
N ARG A 35 8.25 28.25 -11.97
CA ARG A 35 8.29 28.02 -10.52
C ARG A 35 9.66 28.39 -9.95
N ARG A 36 9.70 29.34 -9.02
CA ARG A 36 10.93 29.94 -8.48
C ARG A 36 11.16 29.66 -6.98
N GLY A 37 10.24 28.96 -6.34
CA GLY A 37 10.36 28.56 -4.94
C GLY A 37 11.38 27.42 -4.72
N PRO A 38 11.58 27.02 -3.46
CA PRO A 38 12.50 25.94 -3.10
C PRO A 38 12.15 24.62 -3.81
N ARG A 39 13.18 23.88 -4.23
CA ARG A 39 13.04 22.64 -5.00
C ARG A 39 12.83 21.45 -4.06
N ILE A 40 11.79 20.66 -4.33
CA ILE A 40 11.40 19.53 -3.48
C ILE A 40 11.59 18.21 -4.25
N ALA A 41 12.30 17.26 -3.65
CA ALA A 41 12.36 15.88 -4.11
C ALA A 41 11.56 14.98 -3.16
N VAL A 42 10.74 14.10 -3.72
CA VAL A 42 9.93 13.12 -2.97
C VAL A 42 10.22 11.72 -3.50
N LEU A 43 10.79 10.86 -2.67
CA LEU A 43 11.18 9.50 -3.00
C LEU A 43 10.25 8.51 -2.31
N GLY A 44 9.72 7.53 -3.06
CA GLY A 44 8.89 6.49 -2.47
C GLY A 44 8.09 5.66 -3.45
N ASN A 45 7.07 5.00 -2.93
CA ASN A 45 6.14 4.16 -3.69
C ASN A 45 4.97 4.99 -4.27
N CYS A 46 3.83 4.35 -4.54
CA CYS A 46 2.61 5.01 -5.03
C CYS A 46 2.11 6.13 -4.10
N GLN A 47 2.28 6.01 -2.78
CA GLN A 47 1.88 7.05 -1.82
C GLN A 47 2.73 8.30 -1.97
N ALA A 48 4.05 8.14 -2.14
CA ALA A 48 4.97 9.26 -2.34
C ALA A 48 4.68 10.04 -3.63
N ARG A 49 4.14 9.39 -4.66
CA ARG A 49 3.61 10.08 -5.85
C ARG A 49 2.43 10.99 -5.48
N GLY A 50 1.49 10.48 -4.70
CA GLY A 50 0.36 11.26 -4.18
C GLY A 50 0.84 12.43 -3.31
N VAL A 51 1.81 12.20 -2.42
CA VAL A 51 2.45 13.25 -1.62
C VAL A 51 3.06 14.33 -2.51
N ALA A 52 3.81 13.95 -3.55
CA ALA A 52 4.41 14.90 -4.48
C ALA A 52 3.37 15.73 -5.24
N GLN A 53 2.25 15.14 -5.67
CA GLN A 53 1.18 15.88 -6.32
C GLN A 53 0.45 16.82 -5.34
N ALA A 54 0.16 16.36 -4.12
CA ALA A 54 -0.40 17.21 -3.08
C ALA A 54 0.53 18.40 -2.78
N MET A 55 1.85 18.18 -2.70
CA MET A 55 2.82 19.26 -2.51
C MET A 55 2.83 20.26 -3.66
N ARG A 56 2.60 19.85 -4.92
CA ARG A 56 2.50 20.79 -6.05
C ARG A 56 1.28 21.70 -5.95
N LEU A 57 0.17 21.20 -5.40
CA LEU A 57 -1.01 22.03 -5.15
C LEU A 57 -0.80 22.95 -3.95
N LEU A 58 -0.21 22.41 -2.87
CA LEU A 58 -0.04 23.12 -1.60
C LEU A 58 1.11 24.13 -1.61
N ALA A 59 2.11 23.96 -2.47
CA ALA A 59 3.25 24.87 -2.63
C ALA A 59 3.45 25.18 -4.12
N PRO A 60 2.54 25.95 -4.75
CA PRO A 60 2.48 26.11 -6.20
C PRO A 60 3.73 26.75 -6.82
N ASP A 61 4.44 27.58 -6.05
CA ASP A 61 5.69 28.22 -6.47
C ASP A 61 6.88 27.26 -6.47
N SER A 62 6.77 26.11 -5.79
CA SER A 62 7.86 25.17 -5.59
C SER A 62 7.84 24.07 -6.66
N PRO A 63 8.94 23.84 -7.39
CA PRO A 63 9.04 22.69 -8.28
C PRO A 63 9.19 21.41 -7.43
N VAL A 64 8.35 20.41 -7.71
CA VAL A 64 8.32 19.15 -6.96
C VAL A 64 8.60 17.99 -7.90
N ARG A 65 9.67 17.23 -7.62
CA ARG A 65 10.07 16.04 -8.37
C ARG A 65 9.77 14.77 -7.58
N PHE A 66 8.99 13.87 -8.18
CA PHE A 66 8.81 12.52 -7.67
C PHE A 66 9.89 11.58 -8.24
N LEU A 67 10.52 10.77 -7.38
CA LEU A 67 11.47 9.73 -7.77
C LEU A 67 10.91 8.36 -7.31
N PRO A 68 10.51 7.47 -8.23
CA PRO A 68 9.90 6.20 -7.87
C PRO A 68 10.93 5.21 -7.31
N MET A 69 10.65 4.62 -6.14
CA MET A 69 11.50 3.58 -5.55
C MET A 69 11.72 2.39 -6.48
N GLY A 70 10.66 1.95 -7.18
CA GLY A 70 10.72 0.80 -8.09
C GLY A 70 11.61 1.00 -9.33
N THR A 71 12.09 2.22 -9.60
CA THR A 71 12.99 2.50 -10.72
C THR A 71 14.34 3.09 -10.30
N LEU A 72 14.62 3.21 -9.00
CA LEU A 72 15.87 3.83 -8.53
C LEU A 72 17.12 3.16 -9.11
N GLY A 73 17.19 1.82 -9.09
CA GLY A 73 18.33 1.08 -9.65
C GLY A 73 18.54 1.36 -11.14
N ARG A 74 17.46 1.44 -11.91
CA ARG A 74 17.51 1.74 -13.35
C ARG A 74 17.89 3.19 -13.62
N ASP A 75 17.27 4.12 -12.90
CA ASP A 75 17.34 5.55 -13.18
C ASP A 75 18.61 6.20 -12.63
N HIS A 76 19.22 5.60 -11.60
CA HIS A 76 20.40 6.16 -10.92
C HIS A 76 21.60 5.22 -10.85
N GLY A 77 21.42 3.91 -11.07
CA GLY A 77 22.50 2.90 -11.09
C GLY A 77 23.10 2.57 -9.71
N HIS A 78 23.40 3.60 -8.91
CA HIS A 78 24.07 3.50 -7.62
C HIS A 78 23.62 4.62 -6.68
N ILE A 79 23.85 4.48 -5.37
CA ILE A 79 23.53 5.51 -4.38
C ILE A 79 24.21 6.86 -4.69
N ASP A 80 25.40 6.85 -5.31
CA ASP A 80 26.09 8.06 -5.77
C ASP A 80 25.29 8.84 -6.80
N GLY A 81 24.70 8.13 -7.77
CA GLY A 81 23.87 8.75 -8.81
C GLY A 81 22.60 9.36 -8.22
N LEU A 82 22.03 8.72 -7.21
CA LEU A 82 20.88 9.26 -6.48
C LEU A 82 21.26 10.53 -5.71
N VAL A 83 22.35 10.51 -4.94
CA VAL A 83 22.84 11.69 -4.20
C VAL A 83 23.14 12.85 -5.15
N SER A 84 23.81 12.59 -6.27
CA SER A 84 24.08 13.60 -7.30
C SER A 84 22.78 14.21 -7.86
N THR A 85 21.76 13.38 -8.11
CA THR A 85 20.44 13.87 -8.55
C THR A 85 19.80 14.80 -7.52
N LEU A 86 19.90 14.45 -6.23
CA LEU A 86 19.29 15.18 -5.12
C LEU A 86 20.04 16.46 -4.72
N ALA A 87 21.29 16.63 -5.16
CA ALA A 87 22.07 17.83 -4.90
C ALA A 87 21.36 19.11 -5.37
N SER A 88 20.52 19.01 -6.40
CA SER A 88 19.75 20.13 -6.95
C SER A 88 18.45 20.47 -6.20
N SER A 89 18.12 19.73 -5.14
CA SER A 89 16.90 19.93 -4.34
C SER A 89 17.23 20.61 -3.02
N ASP A 90 16.36 21.51 -2.55
CA ASP A 90 16.46 22.18 -1.25
C ASP A 90 15.88 21.31 -0.12
N HIS A 91 14.80 20.57 -0.43
CA HIS A 91 14.16 19.63 0.47
C HIS A 91 14.10 18.24 -0.15
N VAL A 92 14.42 17.22 0.64
CA VAL A 92 14.37 15.82 0.23
C VAL A 92 13.50 15.05 1.23
N PHE A 93 12.40 14.49 0.75
CA PHE A 93 11.51 13.63 1.52
C PHE A 93 11.59 12.21 0.99
N SER A 94 11.77 11.22 1.86
CA SER A 94 11.85 9.82 1.43
C SER A 94 11.08 8.88 2.35
N GLN A 95 10.38 7.92 1.76
CA GLN A 95 10.02 6.71 2.49
C GLN A 95 11.27 5.87 2.80
N LEU A 96 11.12 4.87 3.68
CA LEU A 96 12.17 3.88 3.91
C LEU A 96 12.35 3.01 2.66
N PHE A 97 13.59 2.80 2.23
CA PHE A 97 13.95 1.74 1.30
C PHE A 97 15.09 0.87 1.85
N PRO A 98 15.01 -0.46 1.68
CA PRO A 98 15.99 -1.37 2.23
C PRO A 98 17.26 -1.45 1.37
N ALA A 99 18.32 -2.02 1.95
CA ALA A 99 19.49 -2.45 1.20
C ALA A 99 19.10 -3.49 0.12
N GLY A 100 19.77 -3.45 -1.02
CA GLY A 100 19.49 -4.31 -2.18
C GLY A 100 18.57 -3.70 -3.22
N LEU A 101 17.79 -2.66 -2.89
CA LEU A 101 16.98 -1.93 -3.88
C LEU A 101 17.86 -1.10 -4.84
N LEU A 102 18.93 -0.50 -4.30
CA LEU A 102 19.87 0.33 -5.03
C LEU A 102 21.29 -0.09 -4.64
N PRO A 103 22.18 -0.39 -5.60
CA PRO A 103 23.59 -0.65 -5.30
C PRO A 103 24.23 0.49 -4.49
N GLY A 104 25.11 0.12 -3.56
CA GLY A 104 25.87 1.09 -2.76
C GLY A 104 25.20 1.57 -1.48
N GLY A 105 23.93 1.26 -1.23
CA GLY A 105 23.34 1.61 0.06
C GLY A 105 21.83 1.49 0.18
N ASP A 106 21.35 1.97 1.33
CA ASP A 106 19.95 2.04 1.73
C ASP A 106 19.60 3.47 2.15
N ILE A 107 18.40 3.66 2.72
CA ILE A 107 17.98 4.97 3.27
C ILE A 107 18.94 5.53 4.33
N THR A 108 19.61 4.67 5.10
CA THR A 108 20.55 5.09 6.14
C THR A 108 21.82 5.66 5.51
N VAL A 109 22.32 5.02 4.45
CA VAL A 109 23.43 5.55 3.63
C VAL A 109 23.04 6.87 3.00
N LEU A 110 21.84 6.97 2.41
CA LEU A 110 21.34 8.22 1.82
C LEU A 110 21.34 9.35 2.84
N ARG A 111 20.74 9.15 4.02
CA ARG A 111 20.65 10.19 5.07
C ARG A 111 22.02 10.63 5.60
N ARG A 112 23.00 9.74 5.65
CA ARG A 112 24.37 10.13 6.04
C ARG A 112 25.03 11.02 4.98
N ARG A 113 24.72 10.80 3.70
CA ARG A 113 25.33 11.54 2.57
C ARG A 113 24.57 12.79 2.16
N ASP A 114 23.26 12.80 2.40
CA ASP A 114 22.39 13.96 2.27
C ASP A 114 21.58 14.13 3.56
N PRO A 115 22.14 14.83 4.57
CA PRO A 115 21.49 15.06 5.86
C PRO A 115 20.16 15.83 5.79
N ARG A 116 19.85 16.46 4.66
CA ARG A 116 18.57 17.15 4.42
C ARG A 116 17.42 16.17 4.19
N THR A 117 17.74 14.89 3.93
CA THR A 117 16.75 13.83 3.72
C THR A 117 15.94 13.58 4.99
N ARG A 118 14.67 14.00 4.95
CA ARG A 118 13.68 13.73 5.99
C ARG A 118 12.83 12.53 5.60
N MET A 119 12.57 11.66 6.56
CA MET A 119 11.76 10.48 6.32
C MET A 119 10.28 10.74 6.61
N PHE A 120 9.42 10.06 5.87
CA PHE A 120 7.99 9.97 6.17
C PHE A 120 7.52 8.52 6.02
N PRO A 121 6.45 8.11 6.72
CA PRO A 121 6.06 6.72 6.77
C PRO A 121 5.37 6.27 5.48
N THR A 122 5.48 4.97 5.20
CA THR A 122 4.52 4.28 4.34
C THR A 122 3.31 3.91 5.20
N ILE A 123 2.13 4.36 4.81
CA ILE A 123 0.88 4.06 5.52
C ILE A 123 0.44 2.65 5.16
N VAL A 124 0.39 1.77 6.16
CA VAL A 124 -0.17 0.44 6.06
C VAL A 124 -1.16 0.26 7.19
N PHE A 125 -2.37 -0.19 6.88
CA PHE A 125 -3.43 -0.39 7.85
C PHE A 125 -4.36 -1.54 7.40
N SER A 126 -4.25 -2.67 8.08
CA SER A 126 -4.92 -3.91 7.68
C SER A 126 -6.30 -4.13 8.28
N ALA A 127 -6.72 -3.33 9.28
CA ALA A 127 -7.96 -3.61 10.01
C ALA A 127 -9.21 -3.64 9.13
N PHE A 128 -9.26 -2.82 8.08
CA PHE A 128 -10.37 -2.79 7.12
C PHE A 128 -10.37 -3.97 6.14
N HIS A 129 -9.20 -4.57 5.87
CA HIS A 129 -9.03 -5.60 4.85
C HIS A 129 -8.18 -6.77 5.40
N PRO A 130 -8.59 -7.40 6.52
CA PRO A 130 -7.78 -8.41 7.18
C PRO A 130 -7.64 -9.69 6.35
N ASP A 131 -8.52 -9.90 5.38
CA ASP A 131 -8.45 -11.01 4.43
C ASP A 131 -7.41 -10.85 3.33
N MET A 132 -6.88 -9.63 3.16
CA MET A 132 -5.92 -9.34 2.12
C MET A 132 -4.53 -9.88 2.48
N VAL A 133 -3.97 -10.71 1.61
CA VAL A 133 -2.62 -11.27 1.73
C VAL A 133 -1.86 -11.18 0.41
N TYR A 134 -0.54 -11.29 0.51
CA TYR A 134 0.32 -11.56 -0.64
C TYR A 134 0.65 -13.06 -0.68
N ALA A 135 0.73 -13.62 -1.88
CA ALA A 135 1.21 -14.97 -2.13
C ALA A 135 2.39 -14.91 -3.10
N GLY A 136 3.34 -15.83 -3.00
CA GLY A 136 4.50 -15.86 -3.89
C GLY A 136 5.70 -16.61 -3.32
N ARG A 137 6.72 -16.80 -4.16
CA ARG A 137 7.97 -17.45 -3.74
C ARG A 137 8.83 -16.47 -2.94
N VAL A 138 9.08 -16.83 -1.68
CA VAL A 138 9.96 -16.07 -0.77
C VAL A 138 11.31 -16.77 -0.69
N GLU A 139 12.04 -16.81 -1.81
CA GLU A 139 13.39 -17.40 -1.84
C GLU A 139 14.48 -16.34 -1.67
N ASP A 140 14.26 -15.10 -2.15
CA ASP A 140 15.10 -13.92 -1.86
C ASP A 140 14.27 -12.62 -2.01
N LEU A 141 14.57 -11.60 -1.22
CA LEU A 141 13.91 -10.29 -1.24
C LEU A 141 14.04 -9.57 -2.59
N ALA A 142 15.18 -9.75 -3.27
CA ALA A 142 15.40 -9.23 -4.62
C ALA A 142 14.59 -9.99 -5.68
N ALA A 143 14.16 -11.22 -5.37
CA ALA A 143 13.45 -12.13 -6.25
C ALA A 143 11.97 -12.31 -5.85
N LEU A 144 11.43 -11.45 -4.96
CA LEU A 144 10.07 -11.56 -4.44
C LEU A 144 9.05 -11.49 -5.59
N LYS A 145 8.74 -12.66 -6.14
CA LYS A 145 7.82 -12.83 -7.26
C LYS A 145 6.46 -13.09 -6.67
N LEU A 146 5.74 -11.99 -6.44
CA LEU A 146 4.36 -12.06 -5.98
C LEU A 146 3.47 -12.63 -7.08
N ALA A 147 2.60 -13.55 -6.68
CA ALA A 147 1.58 -14.14 -7.52
C ALA A 147 0.59 -13.08 -8.00
N ARG A 148 -0.02 -13.35 -9.16
CA ARG A 148 -1.08 -12.52 -9.70
C ARG A 148 -2.43 -12.98 -9.15
N SER A 149 -3.31 -12.02 -8.94
CA SER A 149 -4.71 -12.18 -8.54
C SER A 149 -5.59 -11.32 -9.46
N PRO A 150 -6.94 -11.44 -9.38
CA PRO A 150 -7.84 -10.55 -10.10
C PRO A 150 -7.64 -9.08 -9.71
N LEU A 151 -7.15 -8.83 -8.49
CA LEU A 151 -6.83 -7.51 -7.96
C LEU A 151 -5.32 -7.27 -7.85
N GLY A 152 -4.59 -7.56 -8.94
CA GLY A 152 -3.15 -7.30 -9.00
C GLY A 152 -2.36 -8.37 -8.25
N GLN A 153 -1.86 -8.05 -7.06
CA GLN A 153 -1.09 -8.98 -6.21
C GLN A 153 -1.81 -9.29 -4.88
N TYR A 154 -3.03 -8.79 -4.70
CA TYR A 154 -3.79 -8.93 -3.46
C TYR A 154 -4.71 -10.15 -3.54
N HIS A 155 -4.46 -11.12 -2.67
CA HIS A 155 -5.24 -12.35 -2.57
C HIS A 155 -6.16 -12.30 -1.35
N SER A 156 -7.27 -13.02 -1.43
CA SER A 156 -8.08 -13.37 -0.26
C SER A 156 -7.45 -14.58 0.41
N ALA A 157 -7.13 -14.48 1.70
CA ALA A 157 -6.60 -15.59 2.48
C ALA A 157 -7.63 -16.73 2.59
N ILE A 158 -8.92 -16.39 2.75
CA ILE A 158 -10.01 -17.36 2.73
C ILE A 158 -10.06 -18.08 1.38
N ALA A 159 -10.05 -17.35 0.26
CA ALA A 159 -10.13 -17.95 -1.07
C ALA A 159 -8.93 -18.86 -1.36
N LEU A 160 -7.73 -18.41 -1.01
CA LEU A 160 -6.51 -19.18 -1.22
C LEU A 160 -6.47 -20.44 -0.36
N CYS A 161 -6.87 -20.35 0.92
CA CYS A 161 -6.94 -21.51 1.82
C CYS A 161 -8.01 -22.51 1.37
N ALA A 162 -9.20 -22.04 0.99
CA ALA A 162 -10.28 -22.89 0.52
C ALA A 162 -9.90 -23.66 -0.76
N HIS A 163 -9.27 -22.99 -1.73
CA HIS A 163 -8.72 -23.63 -2.93
C HIS A 163 -7.69 -24.71 -2.54
N ARG A 164 -6.77 -24.40 -1.62
CA ARG A 164 -5.76 -25.34 -1.17
C ARG A 164 -6.32 -26.57 -0.46
N LEU A 165 -7.49 -26.44 0.15
CA LEU A 165 -8.23 -27.52 0.79
C LEU A 165 -9.17 -28.27 -0.18
N GLY A 166 -9.19 -27.91 -1.47
CA GLY A 166 -9.98 -28.57 -2.50
C GLY A 166 -11.47 -28.20 -2.51
N LEU A 167 -11.83 -27.07 -1.89
CA LEU A 167 -13.20 -26.54 -1.97
C LEU A 167 -13.43 -25.93 -3.36
N THR A 168 -14.69 -25.76 -3.74
CA THR A 168 -15.12 -24.99 -4.92
C THR A 168 -15.32 -23.51 -4.57
N ALA A 169 -15.40 -22.63 -5.57
CA ALA A 169 -15.72 -21.21 -5.36
C ALA A 169 -17.08 -21.03 -4.65
N ALA A 170 -18.09 -21.82 -5.00
CA ALA A 170 -19.41 -21.78 -4.36
C ALA A 170 -19.41 -22.28 -2.91
N GLN A 171 -18.57 -23.26 -2.56
CA GLN A 171 -18.34 -23.65 -1.16
C GLN A 171 -17.61 -22.54 -0.40
N THR A 172 -16.64 -21.93 -1.04
CA THR A 172 -15.82 -20.86 -0.47
C THR A 172 -16.63 -19.61 -0.15
N GLU A 173 -17.62 -19.27 -0.98
CA GLU A 173 -18.51 -18.13 -0.73
C GLU A 173 -19.20 -18.21 0.65
N ARG A 174 -19.57 -19.41 1.10
CA ARG A 174 -20.23 -19.64 2.39
C ARG A 174 -19.34 -19.41 3.61
N LEU A 175 -18.04 -19.17 3.38
CA LEU A 175 -17.08 -18.76 4.41
C LEU A 175 -17.09 -17.25 4.68
N PHE A 176 -17.70 -16.43 3.82
CA PHE A 176 -17.72 -14.97 3.97
C PHE A 176 -18.85 -14.49 4.88
N ARG A 177 -18.77 -14.91 6.15
CA ARG A 177 -19.76 -14.63 7.20
C ARG A 177 -19.11 -14.38 8.55
N GLU A 178 -19.85 -13.70 9.42
CA GLU A 178 -19.36 -13.14 10.66
C GLU A 178 -18.72 -14.16 11.62
N ASP A 179 -19.30 -15.35 11.79
CA ASP A 179 -18.77 -16.35 12.72
C ASP A 179 -17.43 -16.93 12.24
N VAL A 180 -17.24 -17.07 10.92
CA VAL A 180 -15.94 -17.44 10.33
C VAL A 180 -14.95 -16.30 10.54
N PHE A 181 -15.34 -15.06 10.27
CA PHE A 181 -14.47 -13.89 10.48
C PHE A 181 -14.03 -13.75 11.93
N ARG A 182 -14.93 -13.98 12.89
CA ARG A 182 -14.60 -14.02 14.32
C ARG A 182 -13.57 -15.09 14.64
N ARG A 183 -13.76 -16.32 14.14
CA ARG A 183 -12.80 -17.43 14.37
C ARG A 183 -11.43 -17.18 13.72
N LEU A 184 -11.40 -16.48 12.59
CA LEU A 184 -10.17 -16.06 11.93
C LEU A 184 -9.54 -14.81 12.56
N GLY A 185 -10.19 -14.21 13.56
CA GLY A 185 -9.74 -13.00 14.25
C GLY A 185 -9.88 -11.72 13.44
N TYR A 186 -10.66 -11.71 12.36
CA TYR A 186 -10.84 -10.56 11.47
C TYR A 186 -11.56 -9.39 12.14
N LEU A 187 -12.36 -9.66 13.16
CA LEU A 187 -13.11 -8.65 13.90
C LEU A 187 -12.29 -7.95 14.99
N ASP A 188 -11.08 -8.44 15.29
CA ASP A 188 -10.21 -7.96 16.38
C ASP A 188 -8.92 -7.27 15.86
N GLN A 189 -9.00 -6.67 14.68
CA GLN A 189 -7.81 -6.18 13.95
C GLN A 189 -7.49 -4.70 14.17
N TRP A 190 -8.38 -3.93 14.80
CA TRP A 190 -8.19 -2.50 15.01
C TRP A 190 -6.94 -2.18 15.81
N GLU A 191 -6.83 -2.67 17.05
CA GLU A 191 -5.71 -2.37 17.93
C GLU A 191 -4.34 -2.84 17.40
N PRO A 192 -4.21 -4.06 16.85
CA PRO A 192 -2.98 -4.46 16.17
C PRO A 192 -2.60 -3.51 15.02
N ALA A 193 -3.55 -3.14 14.15
CA ALA A 193 -3.28 -2.27 13.01
C ALA A 193 -2.93 -0.83 13.43
N VAL A 194 -3.58 -0.28 14.47
CA VAL A 194 -3.24 1.03 15.03
C VAL A 194 -1.83 1.04 15.59
N ARG A 195 -1.47 0.02 16.40
CA ARG A 195 -0.11 -0.09 16.96
C ARG A 195 0.95 -0.18 15.88
N GLU A 196 0.68 -0.94 14.82
CA GLU A 196 1.61 -1.04 13.69
C GLU A 196 1.77 0.28 12.94
N LEU A 197 0.66 0.95 12.61
CA LEU A 197 0.68 2.23 11.90
C LEU A 197 1.43 3.30 12.70
N VAL A 198 1.05 3.49 13.97
CA VAL A 198 1.67 4.47 14.87
C VAL A 198 3.15 4.11 15.11
N GLY A 199 3.45 2.84 15.36
CA GLY A 199 4.82 2.36 15.53
C GLY A 199 5.68 2.59 14.28
N GLY A 200 5.11 2.37 13.09
CA GLY A 200 5.78 2.64 11.80
C GLY A 200 6.10 4.12 11.60
N GLY A 201 5.18 5.02 11.98
CA GLY A 201 5.42 6.46 12.02
C GLY A 201 6.54 6.84 12.99
N ALA A 202 6.47 6.34 14.23
CA ALA A 202 7.46 6.60 15.27
C ALA A 202 8.86 6.14 14.87
N MET A 203 8.99 4.99 14.20
CA MET A 203 10.27 4.46 13.71
C MET A 203 11.02 5.41 12.77
N VAL A 204 10.30 6.30 12.07
CA VAL A 204 10.89 7.27 11.14
C VAL A 204 10.87 8.71 11.67
N GLY A 205 10.51 8.89 12.95
CA GLY A 205 10.39 10.20 13.59
C GLY A 205 9.15 10.98 13.17
N PHE A 206 8.12 10.32 12.65
CA PHE A 206 6.89 10.92 12.15
C PHE A 206 5.69 10.34 12.92
N GLY A 207 5.50 10.77 14.18
CA GLY A 207 4.39 10.28 15.03
C GLY A 207 3.03 10.46 14.37
N LEU A 208 2.13 9.47 14.48
CA LEU A 208 0.82 9.44 13.78
C LEU A 208 -0.37 9.33 14.74
N GLU A 209 -0.16 9.51 16.04
CA GLU A 209 -1.18 9.30 17.08
C GLU A 209 -2.40 10.21 16.88
N ARG A 210 -2.13 11.49 16.57
CA ARG A 210 -3.18 12.49 16.32
C ARG A 210 -3.87 12.24 14.98
N GLU A 211 -3.09 11.94 13.95
CA GLU A 211 -3.54 11.66 12.60
C GLU A 211 -4.44 10.43 12.56
N MET A 212 -4.05 9.34 13.21
CA MET A 212 -4.85 8.12 13.31
C MET A 212 -6.24 8.39 13.88
N SER A 213 -6.31 9.16 14.96
CA SER A 213 -7.58 9.56 15.58
C SER A 213 -8.44 10.40 14.64
N ARG A 214 -7.83 11.32 13.86
CA ARG A 214 -8.53 12.16 12.88
C ARG A 214 -9.03 11.33 11.69
N TRP A 215 -8.20 10.45 11.15
CA TRP A 215 -8.53 9.62 10.00
C TRP A 215 -9.64 8.62 10.34
N GLY A 216 -9.58 7.97 11.51
CA GLY A 216 -10.62 7.04 11.95
C GLY A 216 -12.01 7.69 12.05
N ARG A 217 -12.10 8.95 12.49
CA ARG A 217 -13.38 9.69 12.53
C ARG A 217 -13.98 10.00 11.16
N ARG A 218 -13.18 9.93 10.09
CA ARG A 218 -13.65 10.09 8.70
C ARG A 218 -14.12 8.77 8.07
N GLY A 219 -14.12 7.67 8.84
CA GLY A 219 -14.49 6.34 8.38
C GLY A 219 -13.32 5.57 7.78
N ALA A 220 -13.60 4.62 6.87
CA ALA A 220 -12.57 3.86 6.17
C ALA A 220 -11.64 4.81 5.39
N PHE A 221 -10.37 4.86 5.78
CA PHE A 221 -9.36 5.74 5.19
C PHE A 221 -8.38 5.01 4.26
N MET A 222 -8.69 3.77 3.87
CA MET A 222 -7.87 2.92 3.01
C MET A 222 -8.72 2.34 1.87
N HIS A 223 -8.13 2.23 0.67
CA HIS A 223 -8.70 1.52 -0.50
C HIS A 223 -8.25 0.06 -0.58
N VAL A 224 -7.00 -0.18 -0.18
CA VAL A 224 -6.40 -1.50 0.11
C VAL A 224 -5.43 -1.31 1.29
N ILE A 225 -4.82 -2.37 1.82
CA ILE A 225 -4.00 -2.30 3.04
C ILE A 225 -2.88 -1.25 3.04
N ASN A 226 -2.41 -0.81 1.87
CA ASN A 226 -1.33 0.17 1.70
C ASN A 226 -1.69 1.32 0.74
N HIS A 227 -2.96 1.47 0.35
CA HIS A 227 -3.42 2.59 -0.48
C HIS A 227 -4.36 3.45 0.35
N PRO A 228 -3.83 4.40 1.14
CA PRO A 228 -4.66 5.33 1.89
C PRO A 228 -5.46 6.25 0.95
N LYS A 229 -6.56 6.78 1.45
CA LYS A 229 -7.35 7.81 0.77
C LYS A 229 -6.57 9.11 0.65
N VAL A 230 -6.91 9.91 -0.35
CA VAL A 230 -6.22 11.17 -0.67
C VAL A 230 -6.08 12.13 0.52
N PHE A 231 -7.03 12.22 1.45
CA PHE A 231 -6.87 13.09 2.63
C PHE A 231 -5.76 12.67 3.59
N VAL A 232 -5.49 11.37 3.70
CA VAL A 232 -4.38 10.85 4.52
C VAL A 232 -3.06 11.29 3.90
N ILE A 233 -2.96 11.19 2.57
CA ILE A 233 -1.81 11.67 1.80
C ILE A 233 -1.67 13.20 1.93
N ALA A 234 -2.79 13.93 1.92
CA ALA A 234 -2.83 15.38 2.09
C ALA A 234 -2.29 15.82 3.46
N ASP A 235 -2.72 15.16 4.55
CA ASP A 235 -2.23 15.46 5.90
C ASP A 235 -0.70 15.24 5.99
N ILE A 236 -0.18 14.15 5.41
CA ILE A 236 1.27 13.89 5.37
C ILE A 236 2.01 14.97 4.58
N ALA A 237 1.54 15.28 3.37
CA ALA A 237 2.15 16.29 2.51
C ALA A 237 2.18 17.68 3.17
N ARG A 238 1.04 18.10 3.75
CA ARG A 238 0.91 19.37 4.46
C ARG A 238 1.88 19.44 5.64
N ARG A 239 1.95 18.39 6.45
CA ARG A 239 2.87 18.34 7.59
C ARG A 239 4.32 18.44 7.17
N LEU A 240 4.74 17.70 6.14
CA LEU A 240 6.10 17.76 5.62
C LEU A 240 6.47 19.17 5.13
N LEU A 241 5.54 19.86 4.47
CA LEU A 241 5.72 21.25 4.05
C LEU A 241 5.83 22.21 5.24
N VAL A 242 4.89 22.14 6.19
CA VAL A 242 4.89 23.02 7.39
C VAL A 242 6.18 22.84 8.20
N GLU A 243 6.57 21.61 8.50
CA GLU A 243 7.80 21.30 9.24
C GLU A 243 9.06 21.73 8.48
N SER A 244 8.95 21.99 7.17
CA SER A 244 10.03 22.46 6.31
C SER A 244 10.00 23.97 6.05
N GLY A 245 9.14 24.71 6.75
CA GLY A 245 9.09 26.18 6.70
C GLY A 245 8.22 26.75 5.57
N PHE A 246 7.47 25.92 4.86
CA PHE A 246 6.50 26.39 3.87
C PHE A 246 5.21 26.85 4.56
N THR A 247 4.47 27.71 3.87
CA THR A 247 3.08 28.02 4.18
C THR A 247 2.19 27.37 3.12
N PRO A 248 1.63 26.18 3.38
CA PRO A 248 0.80 25.50 2.40
C PRO A 248 -0.46 26.30 2.05
N GLU A 249 -0.90 26.23 0.80
CA GLU A 249 -2.19 26.77 0.39
C GLU A 249 -3.33 26.23 1.29
N PRO A 250 -4.28 27.09 1.71
CA PRO A 250 -5.35 26.73 2.62
C PRO A 250 -6.51 26.03 1.88
N VAL A 251 -6.18 25.07 1.01
CA VAL A 251 -7.14 24.30 0.21
C VAL A 251 -7.17 22.84 0.66
N GLU A 252 -8.34 22.21 0.60
CA GLU A 252 -8.47 20.77 0.79
C GLU A 252 -8.10 20.05 -0.51
N ILE A 253 -7.13 19.13 -0.45
CA ILE A 253 -6.61 18.46 -1.66
C ILE A 253 -7.72 17.75 -2.44
N GLU A 254 -8.69 17.18 -1.74
CA GLU A 254 -9.77 16.35 -2.32
C GLU A 254 -10.69 17.14 -3.25
N ASP A 255 -10.75 18.47 -3.07
CA ASP A 255 -11.59 19.36 -3.89
C ASP A 255 -10.93 19.70 -5.24
N TYR A 256 -9.61 19.49 -5.35
CA TYR A 256 -8.81 19.94 -6.50
C TYR A 256 -8.09 18.79 -7.21
N LEU A 257 -7.69 17.76 -6.46
CA LEU A 257 -7.01 16.57 -6.99
C LEU A 257 -7.89 15.34 -6.79
N GLY A 258 -7.99 14.54 -7.85
CA GLY A 258 -8.57 13.21 -7.74
C GLY A 258 -7.69 12.28 -6.91
N ASP A 259 -8.31 11.27 -6.28
CA ASP A 259 -7.60 10.24 -5.55
C ASP A 259 -6.86 9.29 -6.51
N GLU A 260 -5.56 9.51 -6.70
CA GLU A 260 -4.73 8.67 -7.56
C GLU A 260 -4.68 7.20 -7.12
N LEU A 261 -4.68 6.95 -5.82
CA LEU A 261 -4.58 5.59 -5.30
C LEU A 261 -5.90 4.84 -5.50
N ALA A 262 -7.01 5.57 -5.54
CA ALA A 262 -8.29 5.04 -6.01
C ALA A 262 -8.28 4.71 -7.52
N ARG A 263 -7.31 5.12 -8.34
CA ARG A 263 -7.22 4.65 -9.74
C ARG A 263 -6.65 3.24 -9.86
N ASP A 264 -6.08 2.70 -8.79
CA ASP A 264 -5.69 1.29 -8.72
C ASP A 264 -6.88 0.43 -8.27
N VAL A 265 -6.61 -0.81 -7.90
CA VAL A 265 -7.60 -1.72 -7.32
C VAL A 265 -8.18 -1.16 -6.01
N VAL A 266 -9.45 -1.47 -5.75
CA VAL A 266 -10.12 -1.20 -4.46
C VAL A 266 -10.67 -2.51 -3.92
N TRP A 267 -10.37 -2.77 -2.66
CA TRP A 267 -10.88 -3.90 -1.91
C TRP A 267 -11.97 -3.41 -0.95
N PRO A 268 -13.15 -4.05 -0.90
CA PRO A 268 -14.22 -3.57 -0.06
C PRO A 268 -14.00 -3.96 1.40
N VAL A 269 -14.53 -3.17 2.33
CA VAL A 269 -14.68 -3.60 3.72
C VAL A 269 -15.86 -4.54 3.79
N TYR A 270 -15.65 -5.79 4.22
CA TYR A 270 -16.73 -6.77 4.26
C TYR A 270 -17.81 -6.38 5.26
N PRO A 271 -19.10 -6.66 5.00
CA PRO A 271 -20.21 -6.20 5.85
C PRO A 271 -20.04 -6.51 7.35
N PRO A 272 -19.65 -7.73 7.79
CA PRO A 272 -19.48 -7.99 9.22
C PRO A 272 -18.30 -7.22 9.85
N ILE A 273 -17.25 -6.91 9.07
CA ILE A 273 -16.12 -6.08 9.54
C ILE A 273 -16.56 -4.62 9.61
N ALA A 274 -17.29 -4.15 8.60
CA ALA A 274 -17.79 -2.79 8.53
C ALA A 274 -18.75 -2.50 9.70
N GLU A 275 -19.61 -3.45 10.05
CA GLU A 275 -20.54 -3.34 11.19
C GLU A 275 -19.79 -3.10 12.51
N VAL A 276 -18.74 -3.88 12.79
CA VAL A 276 -17.90 -3.70 14.00
C VAL A 276 -17.28 -2.31 14.08
N TYR A 277 -16.96 -1.70 12.94
CA TYR A 277 -16.35 -0.37 12.88
C TYR A 277 -17.34 0.77 12.62
N GLY A 278 -18.65 0.51 12.58
CA GLY A 278 -19.66 1.52 12.29
C GLY A 278 -19.57 2.10 10.87
N LEU A 279 -19.23 1.26 9.89
CA LEU A 279 -19.03 1.61 8.49
C LEU A 279 -20.07 0.91 7.59
N THR A 280 -20.19 1.40 6.35
CA THR A 280 -20.92 0.70 5.30
C THR A 280 -20.00 -0.31 4.61
N GLY A 281 -20.36 -1.60 4.68
CA GLY A 281 -19.62 -2.67 4.02
C GLY A 281 -20.11 -2.97 2.61
N SER A 282 -19.31 -3.75 1.87
CA SER A 282 -19.62 -4.21 0.52
C SER A 282 -18.84 -5.48 0.19
N TYR A 283 -19.22 -6.12 -0.90
CA TYR A 283 -18.45 -7.18 -1.56
C TYR A 283 -18.14 -6.82 -3.02
N LEU A 284 -18.12 -5.51 -3.35
CA LEU A 284 -17.75 -5.01 -4.67
C LEU A 284 -16.26 -4.70 -4.73
N PHE A 285 -15.53 -5.53 -5.45
CA PHE A 285 -14.10 -5.44 -5.71
C PHE A 285 -13.87 -4.69 -7.01
N LYS A 286 -13.04 -3.64 -6.98
CA LYS A 286 -12.74 -2.87 -8.18
C LYS A 286 -11.39 -3.24 -8.75
N THR A 287 -11.36 -3.61 -10.02
CA THR A 287 -10.13 -3.87 -10.76
C THR A 287 -9.39 -2.58 -11.11
N LYS A 288 -8.09 -2.70 -11.43
CA LYS A 288 -7.34 -1.61 -12.04
C LYS A 288 -7.77 -1.47 -13.50
N PRO A 289 -8.20 -0.29 -13.96
CA PRO A 289 -8.59 -0.07 -15.34
C PRO A 289 -7.41 -0.36 -16.30
N ARG A 290 -7.73 -0.87 -17.48
CA ARG A 290 -6.77 -1.07 -18.58
C ARG A 290 -6.89 0.07 -19.58
N GLY A 291 -5.94 1.00 -19.54
CA GLY A 291 -5.87 2.14 -20.46
C GLY A 291 -6.96 3.13 -20.08
N ASP A 292 -7.73 3.56 -21.07
CA ASP A 292 -8.85 4.49 -20.88
C ASP A 292 -10.17 3.78 -20.51
N ALA A 293 -10.15 2.45 -20.33
CA ALA A 293 -11.34 1.69 -19.96
C ALA A 293 -11.83 2.02 -18.54
N PHE A 294 -13.14 1.92 -18.33
CA PHE A 294 -13.72 1.97 -16.99
C PHE A 294 -13.31 0.72 -16.19
N PRO A 295 -13.09 0.80 -14.86
CA PRO A 295 -12.74 -0.37 -14.07
C PRO A 295 -13.91 -1.36 -13.99
N ASP A 296 -13.60 -2.65 -14.18
CA ASP A 296 -14.55 -3.72 -13.91
C ASP A 296 -14.75 -3.89 -12.40
N LEU A 297 -15.98 -4.26 -12.02
CA LEU A 297 -16.35 -4.63 -10.66
C LEU A 297 -16.61 -6.13 -10.60
N TYR A 298 -16.04 -6.80 -9.61
CA TYR A 298 -16.47 -8.13 -9.20
C TYR A 298 -17.35 -8.01 -7.96
N ASP A 299 -18.44 -8.78 -7.92
CA ASP A 299 -19.04 -9.19 -6.67
C ASP A 299 -18.22 -10.34 -6.04
N LEU A 300 -18.64 -10.84 -4.87
CA LEU A 300 -17.93 -11.93 -4.21
C LEU A 300 -17.86 -13.21 -5.07
N PRO A 301 -18.96 -13.73 -5.65
CA PRO A 301 -18.90 -14.88 -6.54
C PRO A 301 -17.94 -14.69 -7.71
N GLY A 302 -18.00 -13.55 -8.41
CA GLY A 302 -17.13 -13.24 -9.54
C GLY A 302 -15.66 -13.14 -9.14
N PHE A 303 -15.37 -12.52 -7.99
CA PHE A 303 -14.02 -12.41 -7.46
C PHE A 303 -13.44 -13.79 -7.09
N LEU A 304 -14.23 -14.66 -6.48
CA LEU A 304 -13.82 -16.02 -6.13
C LEU A 304 -13.58 -16.86 -7.38
N ALA A 305 -14.48 -16.82 -8.36
CA ALA A 305 -14.32 -17.54 -9.62
C ALA A 305 -13.04 -17.10 -10.36
N ALA A 306 -12.80 -15.79 -10.47
CA ALA A 306 -11.60 -15.25 -11.11
C ALA A 306 -10.31 -15.61 -10.33
N SER A 307 -10.38 -15.65 -8.99
CA SER A 307 -9.26 -16.06 -8.15
C SER A 307 -8.93 -17.53 -8.34
N PHE A 308 -9.94 -18.40 -8.32
CA PHE A 308 -9.79 -19.85 -8.49
C PHE A 308 -9.22 -20.20 -9.86
N ALA A 309 -9.69 -19.55 -10.92
CA ALA A 309 -9.14 -19.76 -12.26
C ALA A 309 -7.64 -19.43 -12.34
N LEU A 310 -7.17 -18.42 -11.61
CA LEU A 310 -5.74 -18.11 -11.51
C LEU A 310 -4.99 -19.13 -10.65
N TYR A 311 -5.62 -19.67 -9.61
CA TYR A 311 -5.00 -20.65 -8.73
C TYR A 311 -4.86 -22.02 -9.41
N ASP A 312 -5.85 -22.43 -10.20
CA ASP A 312 -5.81 -23.67 -10.98
C ASP A 312 -4.70 -23.64 -12.05
N ALA A 313 -4.37 -22.46 -12.56
CA ALA A 313 -3.32 -22.26 -13.55
C ALA A 313 -1.92 -22.06 -12.94
N ALA A 314 -1.80 -21.93 -11.62
CA ALA A 314 -0.55 -21.64 -10.94
C ALA A 314 0.11 -22.92 -10.39
N GLU A 315 1.44 -22.97 -10.46
CA GLU A 315 2.21 -23.99 -9.76
C GLU A 315 2.05 -23.82 -8.24
N PRO A 316 1.89 -24.90 -7.44
CA PRO A 316 1.64 -24.79 -6.00
C PRO A 316 2.65 -23.92 -5.24
N GLY A 317 3.93 -23.99 -5.61
CA GLY A 317 4.99 -23.19 -5.00
C GLY A 317 4.90 -21.69 -5.30
N ASP A 318 4.23 -21.30 -6.39
CA ASP A 318 4.02 -19.89 -6.77
C ASP A 318 2.93 -19.22 -5.92
N LEU A 319 2.15 -19.98 -5.15
CA LEU A 319 1.07 -19.47 -4.28
C LEU A 319 1.38 -19.56 -2.78
N ALA A 320 2.64 -19.74 -2.40
CA ALA A 320 3.02 -19.85 -0.99
C ALA A 320 2.61 -18.60 -0.19
N CYS A 321 1.94 -18.81 0.95
CA CYS A 321 1.49 -17.74 1.84
C CYS A 321 1.53 -18.21 3.29
N ALA A 322 2.43 -17.63 4.11
CA ALA A 322 2.68 -18.06 5.48
C ALA A 322 1.40 -18.13 6.36
N ARG A 323 0.44 -17.21 6.15
CA ARG A 323 -0.83 -17.23 6.87
C ARG A 323 -1.68 -18.45 6.50
N VAL A 324 -1.77 -18.75 5.20
CA VAL A 324 -2.55 -19.89 4.70
C VAL A 324 -1.91 -21.21 5.11
N GLU A 325 -0.58 -21.31 5.05
CA GLU A 325 0.13 -22.50 5.56
C GLU A 325 -0.15 -22.73 7.05
N ALA A 326 -0.14 -21.66 7.86
CA ALA A 326 -0.47 -21.75 9.27
C ALA A 326 -1.92 -22.21 9.51
N TRP A 327 -2.87 -21.81 8.66
CA TRP A 327 -4.26 -22.27 8.74
C TRP A 327 -4.45 -23.71 8.32
N ILE A 328 -3.75 -24.16 7.28
CA ILE A 328 -3.80 -25.57 6.83
C ILE A 328 -3.21 -26.49 7.90
N ALA A 329 -2.20 -26.02 8.63
CA ALA A 329 -1.61 -26.75 9.74
C ALA A 329 -2.48 -26.78 11.02
N ALA A 330 -3.54 -25.98 11.10
CA ALA A 330 -4.42 -25.83 12.27
C ALA A 330 -5.72 -26.65 12.09
N PRO A 331 -5.87 -27.83 12.74
CA PRO A 331 -7.00 -28.73 12.50
C PRO A 331 -8.37 -28.11 12.72
N GLU A 332 -8.49 -27.20 13.69
CA GLU A 332 -9.72 -26.48 14.01
C GLU A 332 -10.14 -25.51 12.89
N ILE A 333 -9.16 -24.88 12.22
CA ILE A 333 -9.43 -24.01 11.07
C ILE A 333 -9.80 -24.86 9.87
N VAL A 334 -9.08 -25.94 9.59
CA VAL A 334 -9.41 -26.86 8.49
C VAL A 334 -10.81 -27.45 8.65
N ALA A 335 -11.19 -27.87 9.86
CA ALA A 335 -12.53 -28.39 10.14
C ALA A 335 -13.61 -27.33 9.89
N MET A 336 -13.37 -26.07 10.30
CA MET A 336 -14.27 -24.95 10.01
C MET A 336 -14.42 -24.72 8.50
N PHE A 337 -13.32 -24.76 7.73
CA PHE A 337 -13.37 -24.58 6.27
C PHE A 337 -14.15 -25.70 5.59
N ARG A 338 -13.92 -26.96 5.97
CA ARG A 338 -14.60 -28.11 5.37
C ARG A 338 -16.08 -28.23 5.73
N ALA A 339 -16.52 -27.56 6.80
CA ALA A 339 -17.92 -27.48 7.18
C ALA A 339 -18.73 -26.47 6.34
N ALA A 340 -18.07 -25.73 5.43
CA ALA A 340 -18.71 -24.77 4.55
C ALA A 340 -19.68 -25.43 3.58
#